data_AF-A0A1A8HQE7-F1
#
_entry.id   AF-A0A1A8HQE7-F1
#
_cell.length_a   1.000
_cell.length_b   1.000
_cell.length_c   1.000
_cell.angle_alpha   90.00
_cell.angle_beta   90.00
_cell.angle_gamma   90.00
#
_symmetry.space_group_name_H-M   'P 1'
#
loop_
_entity.id
_entity.type
_entity.pdbx_description
1 polymer ?
#
loop_
_entity_poly.entity_id
_entity_poly.type
_entity_poly.pdbx_seq_one_letter_code
_entity_poly.pdbx_strand_id
1 'polypeptide(L)'
;MTSTYRSLHEYYVSNKERRTSWVTLAVALGCLTVLGVILAIAVLERPPPPKDHETLPGEAEGSTFTDQCSMALVESIPLHIKYKDNETFGIPLEQVWKHLLFIATSRVEVASFYWTLTGEDINVNSSSDIPGRDIFKEIQELPSRNVSVRVVSSVPTVKTNS
;
A
#
# COMPACT_ATOMS: atom_id res chain seq x y z
N MET A 1 37.24 82.12 -24.60
CA MET A 1 36.39 81.87 -23.41
C MET A 1 35.56 80.63 -23.65
N THR A 2 35.49 79.80 -22.62
CA THR A 2 34.82 78.50 -22.46
C THR A 2 33.34 78.50 -22.85
N SER A 3 32.82 77.39 -23.40
CA SER A 3 31.76 76.61 -22.73
C SER A 3 31.49 75.27 -23.43
N THR A 4 31.26 74.26 -22.60
CA THR A 4 31.06 72.82 -22.86
C THR A 4 29.60 72.48 -22.59
N TYR A 5 28.94 71.67 -23.43
CA TYR A 5 27.98 70.58 -23.07
C TYR A 5 27.33 70.01 -24.36
N ARG A 6 27.67 68.78 -24.78
CA ARG A 6 27.02 67.47 -24.46
C ARG A 6 25.64 67.33 -25.12
N SER A 7 25.57 66.73 -26.31
CA SER A 7 25.30 65.30 -26.55
C SER A 7 23.98 64.82 -25.94
N LEU A 8 23.01 64.52 -26.82
CA LEU A 8 22.15 63.36 -26.64
C LEU A 8 22.05 62.62 -27.97
N HIS A 9 22.73 61.49 -27.97
CA HIS A 9 22.73 60.42 -28.95
C HIS A 9 21.28 60.03 -29.28
N GLU A 10 20.84 60.24 -30.52
CA GLU A 10 19.71 59.50 -31.06
C GLU A 10 20.08 58.01 -31.00
N TYR A 11 19.32 57.29 -30.18
CA TYR A 11 19.40 55.85 -30.04
C TYR A 11 18.76 55.25 -31.30
N TYR A 12 19.50 55.22 -32.41
CA TYR A 12 19.14 54.41 -33.56
C TYR A 12 19.34 52.94 -33.17
N VAL A 13 18.35 52.40 -32.45
CA VAL A 13 18.27 50.96 -32.17
C VAL A 13 18.10 50.28 -33.50
N SER A 14 19.16 49.57 -33.90
CA SER A 14 19.18 48.83 -35.15
C SER A 14 17.98 47.89 -35.19
N ASN A 15 17.19 47.95 -36.27
CA ASN A 15 16.06 47.05 -36.49
C ASN A 15 16.47 45.55 -36.39
N LYS A 16 17.79 45.28 -36.51
CA LYS A 16 18.44 43.99 -36.25
C LYS A 16 18.33 43.53 -34.79
N GLU A 17 18.55 44.41 -33.80
CA GLU A 17 18.40 44.09 -32.36
C GLU A 17 16.94 43.83 -31.98
N ARG A 18 16.01 44.59 -32.58
CA ARG A 18 14.58 44.41 -32.37
C ARG A 18 14.09 43.08 -32.97
N ARG A 19 14.61 42.69 -34.14
CA ARG A 19 14.33 41.37 -34.77
C ARG A 19 14.90 40.21 -33.96
N THR A 20 16.14 40.32 -33.47
CA THR A 20 16.74 39.27 -32.62
C THR A 20 15.99 39.12 -31.30
N SER A 21 15.57 40.24 -30.70
CA SER A 21 14.75 40.25 -29.47
C SER A 21 13.41 39.53 -29.67
N TRP A 22 12.70 39.77 -30.79
CA TRP A 22 11.45 39.09 -31.10
C TRP A 22 11.62 37.61 -31.40
N VAL A 23 12.71 37.24 -32.08
CA VAL A 23 13.04 35.83 -32.32
C VAL A 23 13.34 35.12 -31.00
N THR A 24 14.11 35.73 -30.09
CA THR A 24 14.37 35.15 -28.76
C THR A 24 13.10 35.03 -27.92
N LEU A 25 12.18 36.00 -28.01
CA LEU A 25 10.90 35.97 -27.31
C LEU A 25 10.00 34.85 -27.84
N ALA A 26 9.95 34.67 -29.17
CA ALA A 26 9.19 33.60 -29.79
C ALA A 26 9.74 32.21 -29.44
N VAL A 27 11.08 32.05 -29.40
CA VAL A 27 11.72 30.81 -28.97
C VAL A 27 11.44 30.52 -27.50
N ALA A 28 11.59 31.51 -26.61
CA ALA A 28 11.31 31.34 -25.19
C ALA A 28 9.84 30.97 -24.93
N LEU A 29 8.91 31.60 -25.66
CA LEU A 29 7.48 31.29 -25.55
C LEU A 29 7.19 29.85 -26.03
N GLY A 30 7.81 29.42 -27.13
CA GLY A 30 7.74 28.04 -27.61
C GLY A 30 8.32 27.02 -26.64
N CYS A 31 9.43 27.34 -25.96
CA CYS A 31 9.99 26.48 -24.93
C CYS A 31 9.07 26.38 -23.71
N LEU A 32 8.46 27.48 -23.28
CA LEU A 32 7.53 27.49 -22.15
C LEU A 32 6.25 26.71 -22.44
N THR A 33 5.71 26.78 -23.66
CA THR A 33 4.55 25.98 -24.04
C THR A 33 4.86 24.49 -24.09
N VAL A 34 6.01 24.10 -24.66
CA VAL A 34 6.44 22.69 -24.67
C VAL A 34 6.67 22.16 -23.25
N LEU A 35 7.33 22.93 -22.39
CA LEU A 35 7.54 22.55 -20.99
C LEU A 35 6.21 22.40 -20.24
N GLY A 36 5.26 23.31 -20.47
CA GLY A 36 3.92 23.24 -19.90
C GLY A 36 3.13 22.01 -20.36
N VAL A 37 3.25 21.62 -21.64
CA VAL A 37 2.63 20.41 -22.17
C VAL A 37 3.26 19.15 -21.56
N ILE A 38 4.58 19.10 -21.42
CA ILE A 38 5.27 17.96 -20.79
C ILE A 38 4.85 17.82 -19.32
N LEU A 39 4.78 18.93 -18.57
CA LEU A 39 4.31 18.91 -17.19
C LEU A 39 2.84 18.51 -17.09
N ALA A 40 1.99 18.96 -18.02
CA ALA A 40 0.58 18.56 -18.06
C ALA A 40 0.45 17.05 -18.31
N ILE A 41 1.20 16.48 -19.26
CA ILE A 41 1.22 15.03 -19.51
C ILE A 41 1.73 14.29 -18.27
N ALA A 42 2.84 14.69 -17.67
CA ALA A 42 3.39 14.04 -16.48
C ALA A 42 2.45 14.10 -15.25
N VAL A 43 1.63 15.14 -15.12
CA VAL A 43 0.66 15.31 -14.01
C VAL A 43 -0.70 14.64 -14.32
N LEU A 44 -1.12 14.65 -15.59
CA LEU A 44 -2.43 14.10 -16.02
C LEU A 44 -2.37 12.61 -16.36
N GLU A 45 -1.21 12.08 -16.76
CA GLU A 45 -0.99 10.67 -17.03
C GLU A 45 -0.81 9.93 -15.71
N ARG A 46 -1.92 9.70 -15.03
CA ARG A 46 -1.97 8.71 -13.96
C ARG A 46 -1.55 7.36 -14.56
N PRO A 47 -0.63 6.61 -13.94
CA PRO A 47 -0.43 5.23 -14.33
C PRO A 47 -1.79 4.52 -14.31
N PRO A 48 -2.13 3.73 -15.34
CA PRO A 48 -3.40 3.02 -15.35
C PRO A 48 -3.50 2.22 -14.04
N PRO A 49 -4.65 2.27 -13.35
CA PRO A 49 -4.82 1.48 -12.15
C PRO A 49 -4.50 0.01 -12.48
N PRO A 50 -3.77 -0.71 -11.63
CA PRO A 50 -3.57 -2.14 -11.79
C PRO A 50 -4.95 -2.79 -11.98
N LYS A 51 -5.09 -3.57 -13.06
CA LYS A 51 -6.35 -4.23 -13.42
C LYS A 51 -6.49 -5.48 -12.55
N ASP A 52 -6.81 -5.27 -11.27
CA ASP A 52 -6.86 -6.38 -10.32
C ASP A 52 -8.22 -6.34 -9.60
N HIS A 53 -9.12 -7.19 -10.11
CA HIS A 53 -10.19 -7.91 -9.40
C HIS A 53 -11.45 -7.17 -8.93
N GLU A 54 -12.38 -6.90 -9.85
CA GLU A 54 -13.83 -6.78 -9.57
C GLU A 54 -14.66 -7.40 -10.70
N THR A 55 -14.20 -8.52 -11.28
CA THR A 55 -15.00 -9.27 -12.27
C THR A 55 -14.92 -10.75 -11.92
N LEU A 56 -16.06 -11.33 -11.54
CA LEU A 56 -16.31 -12.77 -11.66
C LEU A 56 -15.78 -13.24 -13.04
N PRO A 57 -15.04 -14.35 -13.14
CA PRO A 57 -14.37 -14.67 -14.40
C PRO A 57 -15.41 -14.98 -15.48
N GLY A 58 -15.55 -14.06 -16.44
CA GLY A 58 -16.06 -14.36 -17.76
C GLY A 58 -15.01 -15.18 -18.50
N GLU A 59 -15.45 -16.31 -19.05
CA GLU A 59 -14.65 -17.25 -19.82
C GLU A 59 -13.85 -16.54 -20.91
N ALA A 60 -12.53 -16.50 -20.75
CA ALA A 60 -11.59 -16.34 -21.83
C ALA A 60 -10.98 -17.72 -22.12
N GLU A 61 -11.40 -18.35 -23.21
CA GLU A 61 -10.74 -19.54 -23.74
C GLU A 61 -9.27 -19.22 -24.03
N GLY A 62 -8.35 -19.93 -23.36
CA GLY A 62 -6.92 -19.73 -23.60
C GLY A 62 -5.94 -20.21 -22.52
N SER A 63 -6.38 -20.83 -21.43
CA SER A 63 -5.61 -21.80 -20.63
C SER A 63 -6.55 -22.43 -19.61
N THR A 64 -6.83 -23.72 -19.74
CA THR A 64 -7.64 -24.46 -18.78
C THR A 64 -6.85 -24.75 -17.50
N PHE A 65 -6.34 -23.71 -16.84
CA PHE A 65 -6.12 -23.78 -15.41
C PHE A 65 -7.42 -23.30 -14.78
N THR A 66 -8.33 -24.23 -14.54
CA THR A 66 -9.34 -24.00 -13.50
C THR A 66 -8.54 -23.86 -12.21
N ASP A 67 -8.32 -22.64 -11.74
CA ASP A 67 -7.78 -22.42 -10.40
C ASP A 67 -8.75 -23.08 -9.43
N GLN A 68 -8.45 -24.31 -9.01
CA GLN A 68 -9.21 -25.04 -8.02
C GLN A 68 -8.97 -24.36 -6.67
N CYS A 69 -9.76 -23.33 -6.38
CA CYS A 69 -9.78 -22.70 -5.08
C CYS A 69 -10.61 -23.55 -4.11
N SER A 70 -10.12 -23.70 -2.88
CA SER A 70 -10.86 -24.28 -1.78
C SER A 70 -11.10 -23.21 -0.72
N MET A 71 -12.31 -23.16 -0.17
CA MET A 71 -12.68 -22.28 0.92
C MET A 71 -13.38 -23.09 2.02
N ALA A 72 -13.15 -22.70 3.26
CA ALA A 72 -13.79 -23.31 4.42
C ALA A 72 -14.24 -22.22 5.40
N LEU A 73 -15.43 -22.41 5.97
CA LEU A 73 -15.91 -21.56 7.05
C LEU A 73 -15.26 -22.01 8.37
N VAL A 74 -14.69 -21.05 9.08
CA VAL A 74 -14.01 -21.25 10.35
C VAL A 74 -14.64 -20.35 11.42
N GLU A 75 -14.56 -20.77 12.67
CA GLU A 75 -15.17 -20.06 13.79
C GLU A 75 -14.25 -19.97 15.00
N SER A 76 -14.35 -18.88 15.74
CA SER A 76 -13.77 -18.80 17.09
C SER A 76 -14.79 -19.37 18.06
N ILE A 77 -14.45 -20.47 18.74
CA ILE A 77 -15.32 -21.12 19.73
C ILE A 77 -14.94 -20.63 21.13
N PRO A 78 -15.80 -19.86 21.82
CA PRO A 78 -15.51 -19.40 23.16
C PRO A 78 -15.27 -20.53 24.16
N LEU A 79 -14.20 -20.39 24.94
CA LEU A 79 -13.93 -21.23 26.11
C LEU A 79 -14.80 -20.79 27.28
N HIS A 80 -15.07 -21.72 28.20
CA HIS A 80 -15.84 -21.48 29.44
C HIS A 80 -17.31 -21.07 29.24
N ILE A 81 -17.88 -21.33 28.07
CA ILE A 81 -19.32 -21.19 27.79
C ILE A 81 -19.99 -22.56 27.82
N LYS A 82 -21.20 -22.63 28.38
CA LYS A 82 -22.06 -23.82 28.29
C LYS A 82 -22.89 -23.74 27.03
N TYR A 83 -22.64 -24.68 26.12
CA TYR A 83 -23.42 -24.88 24.91
C TYR A 83 -24.61 -25.81 25.19
N LYS A 84 -25.64 -25.77 24.36
CA LYS A 84 -26.74 -26.75 24.47
C LYS A 84 -26.24 -28.13 24.07
N ASP A 85 -27.03 -29.14 24.44
CA ASP A 85 -26.79 -30.50 23.97
C ASP A 85 -26.91 -30.56 22.43
N ASN A 86 -25.96 -31.23 21.78
CA ASN A 86 -25.88 -31.40 20.31
C ASN A 86 -25.75 -30.09 19.52
N GLU A 87 -25.11 -29.05 20.07
CA GLU A 87 -24.74 -27.88 19.28
C GLU A 87 -23.77 -28.25 18.15
N THR A 88 -23.92 -27.57 17.02
CA THR A 88 -23.05 -27.75 15.86
C THR A 88 -21.93 -26.72 15.91
N PHE A 89 -20.69 -27.19 15.82
CA PHE A 89 -19.50 -26.36 15.71
C PHE A 89 -18.94 -26.46 14.28
N GLY A 90 -18.52 -25.32 13.75
CA GLY A 90 -17.68 -25.23 12.56
C GLY A 90 -16.24 -25.67 12.83
N ILE A 91 -15.35 -25.35 11.89
CA ILE A 91 -13.92 -25.64 12.04
C ILE A 91 -13.31 -24.61 13.00
N PRO A 92 -12.66 -25.03 14.09
CA PRO A 92 -12.07 -24.10 15.04
C PRO A 92 -10.93 -23.29 14.40
N LEU A 93 -11.01 -21.96 14.52
CA LEU A 93 -10.09 -21.01 13.90
C LEU A 93 -8.64 -21.28 14.30
N GLU A 94 -8.40 -21.66 15.55
CA GLU A 94 -7.05 -21.95 16.05
C GLU A 94 -6.40 -23.15 15.34
N GLN A 95 -7.20 -24.15 14.95
CA GLN A 95 -6.70 -25.31 14.22
C GLN A 95 -6.30 -24.95 12.79
N VAL A 96 -7.08 -24.07 12.15
CA VAL A 96 -6.76 -23.60 10.79
C VAL A 96 -5.51 -22.73 10.79
N TRP A 97 -5.32 -21.87 11.80
CA TRP A 97 -4.05 -21.15 11.97
C TRP A 97 -2.86 -22.10 12.05
N LYS A 98 -2.90 -23.09 12.94
CA LYS A 98 -1.82 -24.10 13.07
C LYS A 98 -1.60 -24.85 11.75
N HIS A 99 -2.67 -25.23 11.06
CA HIS A 99 -2.55 -25.92 9.77
C HIS A 99 -1.88 -25.04 8.70
N LEU A 100 -2.26 -23.77 8.58
CA LEU A 100 -1.66 -22.84 7.61
C LEU A 100 -0.16 -22.61 7.88
N LEU A 101 0.23 -22.46 9.16
CA LEU A 101 1.63 -22.33 9.56
C LEU A 101 2.41 -23.63 9.31
N PHE A 102 1.78 -24.78 9.55
CA PHE A 102 2.37 -26.09 9.27
C PHE A 102 2.65 -26.27 7.77
N ILE A 103 1.71 -25.94 6.87
CA ILE A 103 1.90 -26.16 5.43
C ILE A 103 2.74 -25.08 4.74
N ALA A 104 2.99 -23.94 5.37
CA ALA A 104 3.76 -22.85 4.77
C ALA A 104 5.20 -23.28 4.42
N THR A 105 5.64 -22.95 3.20
CA THR A 105 6.96 -23.37 2.68
C THR A 105 7.91 -22.22 2.37
N SER A 106 7.43 -20.98 2.24
CA SER A 106 8.28 -19.85 1.82
C SER A 106 8.05 -18.59 2.66
N ARG A 107 6.79 -18.20 2.84
CA ARG A 107 6.42 -16.97 3.54
C ARG A 107 5.05 -17.07 4.20
N VAL A 108 4.94 -16.44 5.36
CA VAL A 108 3.69 -16.11 6.03
C VAL A 108 3.62 -14.59 6.18
N GLU A 109 2.61 -13.98 5.57
CA GLU A 109 2.34 -12.56 5.71
C GLU A 109 1.01 -12.40 6.44
N VAL A 110 1.00 -11.59 7.49
CA VAL A 110 -0.22 -11.34 8.24
C VAL A 110 -0.46 -9.85 8.45
N ALA A 111 -1.67 -9.42 8.14
CA ALA A 111 -2.17 -8.09 8.41
C ALA A 111 -3.36 -8.18 9.37
N SER A 112 -3.30 -7.46 10.50
CA SER A 112 -4.41 -7.39 11.46
C SER A 112 -4.54 -5.97 12.01
N PHE A 113 -5.70 -5.65 12.58
CA PHE A 113 -5.89 -4.38 13.31
C PHE A 113 -5.09 -4.39 14.63
N TYR A 114 -5.15 -5.47 15.40
CA TYR A 114 -4.34 -5.73 16.60
C TYR A 114 -3.95 -7.20 16.70
N TRP A 115 -2.99 -7.48 17.59
CA TRP A 115 -2.47 -8.82 17.87
C TRP A 115 -2.39 -9.02 19.37
N THR A 116 -3.30 -9.83 19.91
CA THR A 116 -3.33 -10.20 21.33
C THR A 116 -3.29 -11.72 21.42
N LEU A 117 -2.09 -12.28 21.27
CA LEU A 117 -1.86 -13.74 21.27
C LEU A 117 -1.52 -14.26 22.66
N THR A 118 -1.12 -13.38 23.57
CA THR A 118 -0.69 -13.73 24.92
C THR A 118 -1.56 -13.00 25.93
N GLY A 119 -1.85 -13.58 27.09
CA GLY A 119 -2.56 -12.81 28.12
C GLY A 119 -1.76 -11.60 28.59
N GLU A 120 -0.43 -11.70 28.57
CA GLU A 120 0.49 -10.64 29.01
C GLU A 120 0.37 -9.34 28.19
N ASP A 121 0.13 -9.44 26.88
CA ASP A 121 0.01 -8.28 25.99
C ASP A 121 -1.20 -7.36 26.31
N ILE A 122 -2.17 -7.87 27.05
CA ILE A 122 -3.33 -7.13 27.57
C ILE A 122 -3.43 -7.15 29.09
N ASN A 123 -2.36 -7.53 29.79
CA ASN A 123 -2.32 -7.62 31.27
C ASN A 123 -3.39 -8.55 31.87
N VAL A 124 -3.72 -9.64 31.18
CA VAL A 124 -4.66 -10.67 31.64
C VAL A 124 -3.93 -11.98 31.93
N ASN A 125 -4.16 -12.56 33.10
CA ASN A 125 -3.67 -13.91 33.42
C ASN A 125 -4.85 -14.90 33.39
N SER A 126 -4.97 -15.65 32.30
CA SER A 126 -6.06 -16.62 32.08
C SER A 126 -5.54 -17.78 31.25
N SER A 127 -6.07 -18.99 31.45
CA SER A 127 -5.79 -20.13 30.56
C SER A 127 -6.43 -19.99 29.18
N SER A 128 -7.33 -19.02 28.99
CA SER A 128 -8.00 -18.79 27.71
C SER A 128 -7.07 -18.31 26.60
N ASP A 129 -5.86 -17.88 26.93
CA ASP A 129 -4.84 -17.46 25.97
C ASP A 129 -3.97 -18.62 25.44
N ILE A 130 -4.11 -19.85 25.96
CA ILE A 130 -3.33 -21.02 25.53
C ILE A 130 -3.32 -21.19 24.00
N PRO A 131 -4.48 -21.13 23.29
CA PRO A 131 -4.47 -21.26 21.83
C PRO A 131 -3.66 -20.17 21.13
N GLY A 132 -3.74 -18.93 21.61
CA GLY A 132 -2.95 -17.80 21.10
C GLY A 132 -1.45 -17.99 21.32
N ARG A 133 -1.05 -18.45 22.52
CA ARG A 133 0.36 -18.71 22.84
C ARG A 133 0.95 -19.84 22.00
N ASP A 134 0.16 -20.87 21.70
CA ASP A 134 0.58 -21.96 20.82
C ASP A 134 0.80 -21.45 19.38
N ILE A 135 -0.13 -20.66 18.85
CA ILE A 135 0.01 -20.03 17.52
C ILE A 135 1.25 -19.13 17.50
N PHE A 136 1.46 -18.35 18.56
CA PHE A 136 2.64 -17.49 18.67
C PHE A 136 3.94 -18.30 18.59
N LYS A 137 4.03 -19.44 19.30
CA LYS A 137 5.19 -20.34 19.22
C LYS A 137 5.41 -20.88 17.81
N GLU A 138 4.35 -21.33 17.13
CA GLU A 138 4.49 -21.83 15.75
C GLU A 138 4.99 -20.75 14.80
N ILE A 139 4.51 -19.51 14.94
CA ILE A 139 5.03 -18.37 14.18
C ILE A 139 6.52 -18.14 14.47
N GLN A 140 6.94 -18.24 15.73
CA GLN A 140 8.35 -18.09 16.13
C GLN A 140 9.25 -19.20 15.56
N GLU A 141 8.70 -20.39 15.31
CA GLU A 141 9.44 -21.53 14.77
C GLU A 141 9.59 -21.51 13.24
N LEU A 142 8.74 -20.76 12.52
CA LEU A 142 8.78 -20.67 11.05
C LEU A 142 10.17 -20.36 10.46
N PRO A 143 10.97 -19.42 10.99
CA PRO A 143 12.31 -19.15 10.47
C PRO A 143 13.26 -20.35 10.55
N SER A 144 13.08 -21.28 11.50
CA SER A 144 13.88 -22.51 11.58
C SER A 144 13.67 -23.44 10.38
N ARG A 145 12.54 -23.27 9.67
CA ARG A 145 12.17 -23.98 8.45
C ARG A 145 12.48 -23.17 7.19
N ASN A 146 13.23 -22.07 7.29
CA ASN A 146 13.45 -21.08 6.23
C ASN A 146 12.16 -20.44 5.69
N VAL A 147 11.10 -20.38 6.51
CA VAL A 147 9.86 -19.68 6.17
C VAL A 147 9.92 -18.25 6.72
N SER A 148 9.86 -17.27 5.82
CA SER A 148 9.89 -15.85 6.20
C SER A 148 8.56 -15.41 6.82
N VAL A 149 8.60 -14.55 7.83
CA VAL A 149 7.40 -14.03 8.50
C VAL A 149 7.36 -12.51 8.38
N ARG A 150 6.22 -11.96 7.98
CA ARG A 150 5.96 -10.52 7.97
C ARG A 150 4.64 -10.24 8.66
N VAL A 151 4.65 -9.34 9.64
CA VAL A 151 3.44 -8.92 10.35
C VAL A 151 3.24 -7.42 10.18
N VAL A 152 2.03 -7.03 9.84
CA VAL A 152 1.58 -5.64 9.75
C VAL A 152 0.42 -5.46 10.73
N SER A 153 0.51 -4.44 11.56
CA SER A 153 -0.53 -4.06 12.53
C SER A 153 -0.90 -2.60 12.34
N SER A 154 -2.10 -2.23 12.77
CA SER A 154 -2.48 -0.82 12.82
C SER A 154 -1.70 -0.09 13.92
N VAL A 155 -1.31 1.16 13.64
CA VAL A 155 -0.71 2.05 14.66
C VAL A 155 -1.85 2.62 15.50
N PRO A 156 -1.88 2.41 16.83
CA PRO A 156 -2.92 2.95 17.68
C PRO A 156 -2.97 4.47 17.56
N THR A 157 -4.14 5.02 17.27
CA THR A 157 -4.36 6.47 17.36
C THR A 157 -4.98 6.76 18.72
N VAL A 158 -4.17 7.27 19.65
CA VAL A 158 -4.69 7.77 20.93
C VAL A 158 -5.45 9.06 20.63
N LYS A 159 -6.77 9.09 20.89
CA LYS A 159 -7.49 10.37 20.99
C LYS A 159 -6.95 11.12 22.20
N THR A 160 -6.19 12.18 21.96
CA THR A 160 -5.80 13.13 23.00
C THR A 160 -7.02 13.94 23.41
N ASN A 161 -7.57 13.62 24.58
CA ASN A 161 -8.65 14.32 25.31
C ASN A 161 -10.06 14.24 24.69
N SER A 162 -11.00 13.68 25.46
CA SER A 162 -12.45 13.92 25.39
C SER A 162 -12.89 14.51 26.71
#